data_AF-A0A538P8T3-F1
#
_entry.id   AF-A0A538P8T3-F1
#
_cell.length_a   1.000
_cell.length_b   1.000
_cell.length_c   1.000
_cell.angle_alpha   90.00
_cell.angle_beta   90.00
_cell.angle_gamma   90.00
#
_symmetry.space_group_name_H-M   'P 1'
#
loop_
_entity.id
_entity.type
_entity.pdbx_description
1 polymer ?
#
loop_
_entity_poly.entity_id
_entity_poly.type
_entity_poly.pdbx_seq_one_letter_code
_entity_poly.pdbx_strand_id
1 'polypeptide(L)'
;MNCEATHYIVDLLTGTTSGPELPPDELALWADKRNAVNRYFASLGYTNINVNKKPWCEGPYGRETQAINTFKPGRNLLTSEATARLLTEIVTGKAVSAKRCAEMMELLKRDRPGKASDPDDQAHGFIGAALPPGAKLWSKAGWTSETRHDAAYVELPGGAKFVLVTFTAGHADERGIIPSIARTIAEGIASAQP
;
A
#
# COMPACT_ATOMS: atom_id res chain seq x y z
N MET A 1 8.32 -2.97 -9.20
CA MET A 1 7.45 -1.80 -8.90
C MET A 1 7.83 -0.67 -9.85
N ASN A 2 6.87 0.06 -10.45
CA ASN A 2 7.18 1.24 -11.28
C ASN A 2 7.04 2.51 -10.42
N CYS A 3 8.17 3.03 -9.93
CA CYS A 3 8.21 4.25 -9.12
C CYS A 3 7.71 5.47 -9.90
N GLU A 4 8.12 5.62 -11.16
CA GLU A 4 7.86 6.78 -12.02
C GLU A 4 6.37 7.02 -12.27
N ALA A 5 5.62 5.96 -12.53
CA ALA A 5 4.17 6.07 -12.72
C ALA A 5 3.48 6.65 -11.47
N THR A 6 3.94 6.25 -10.28
CA THR A 6 3.41 6.77 -9.02
C THR A 6 3.84 8.22 -8.81
N HIS A 7 5.09 8.57 -9.15
CA HIS A 7 5.59 9.95 -9.04
C HIS A 7 4.72 10.92 -9.84
N TYR A 8 4.43 10.56 -11.09
CA TYR A 8 3.63 11.37 -11.99
C TYR A 8 2.23 11.63 -11.42
N ILE A 9 1.58 10.61 -10.87
CA ILE A 9 0.27 10.76 -10.23
C ILE A 9 0.34 11.72 -9.04
N VAL A 10 1.34 11.58 -8.17
CA VAL A 10 1.48 12.48 -7.00
C VAL A 10 1.73 13.92 -7.45
N ASP A 11 2.54 14.13 -8.49
CA ASP A 11 2.79 15.47 -9.06
C ASP A 11 1.53 16.11 -9.62
N LEU A 12 0.78 15.38 -10.44
CA LEU A 12 -0.49 15.85 -10.99
C LEU A 12 -1.51 16.20 -9.89
N LEU A 13 -1.68 15.32 -8.90
CA LEU A 13 -2.65 15.52 -7.82
C LEU A 13 -2.33 16.72 -6.94
N THR A 14 -1.04 17.06 -6.80
CA THR A 14 -0.59 18.11 -5.90
C THR A 14 -0.22 19.41 -6.63
N GLY A 15 -0.13 19.40 -7.95
CA GLY A 15 0.35 20.54 -8.74
C GLY A 15 1.81 20.87 -8.41
N THR A 16 2.63 19.85 -8.15
CA THR A 16 4.05 19.99 -7.81
C THR A 16 4.92 19.14 -8.75
N THR A 17 6.23 19.33 -8.72
CA THR A 17 7.20 18.57 -9.52
C THR A 17 8.45 18.24 -8.71
N SER A 18 9.17 17.18 -9.09
CA SER A 18 10.55 16.95 -8.66
C SER A 18 11.54 17.88 -9.39
N GLY A 19 12.74 18.05 -8.85
CA GLY A 19 13.83 18.79 -9.51
C GLY A 19 14.79 19.47 -8.52
N PRO A 20 15.60 20.44 -9.00
CA PRO A 20 16.56 21.18 -8.19
C PRO A 20 15.94 21.80 -6.93
N GLU A 21 16.79 22.06 -5.94
CA GLU A 21 16.43 22.75 -4.71
C GLU A 21 15.73 24.09 -4.98
N LEU A 22 14.87 24.50 -4.05
CA LEU A 22 14.11 25.73 -4.13
C LEU A 22 14.57 26.70 -3.02
N PRO A 23 14.43 28.03 -3.24
CA PRO A 23 14.52 29.00 -2.16
C PRO A 23 13.54 28.66 -1.02
N PRO A 24 13.82 29.04 0.24
CA PRO A 24 13.01 28.64 1.39
C PRO A 24 11.50 28.92 1.26
N ASP A 25 11.13 30.10 0.75
CA ASP A 25 9.72 30.49 0.61
C ASP A 25 9.01 29.66 -0.47
N GLU A 26 9.67 29.39 -1.60
CA GLU A 26 9.14 28.52 -2.66
C GLU A 26 9.05 27.06 -2.20
N LEU A 27 10.02 26.60 -1.41
CA LEU A 27 9.99 25.27 -0.82
C LEU A 27 8.80 25.10 0.13
N ALA A 28 8.49 26.12 0.95
CA ALA A 28 7.34 26.09 1.85
C ALA A 28 6.02 26.00 1.06
N LEU A 29 5.87 26.78 -0.01
CA LEU A 29 4.72 26.70 -0.91
C LEU A 29 4.61 25.34 -1.61
N TRP A 30 5.74 24.80 -2.08
CA TRP A 30 5.81 23.48 -2.68
C TRP A 30 5.39 22.40 -1.67
N ALA A 31 5.88 22.48 -0.43
CA ALA A 31 5.58 21.50 0.62
C ALA A 31 4.11 21.54 1.03
N ASP A 32 3.51 22.73 1.12
CA ASP A 32 2.08 22.86 1.37
C ASP A 32 1.24 22.21 0.26
N LYS A 33 1.56 22.49 -1.01
CA LYS A 33 0.91 21.84 -2.16
C LYS A 33 1.07 20.32 -2.12
N ARG A 34 2.29 19.83 -1.88
CA ARG A 34 2.60 18.41 -1.77
C ARG A 34 1.78 17.72 -0.67
N ASN A 35 1.47 18.43 0.41
CA ASN A 35 0.70 17.92 1.55
C ASN A 35 -0.80 17.73 1.26
N ALA A 36 -1.29 18.01 0.04
CA ALA A 36 -2.70 17.84 -0.32
C ALA A 36 -3.22 16.41 -0.10
N VAL A 37 -2.40 15.39 -0.35
CA VAL A 37 -2.78 13.98 -0.14
C VAL A 37 -3.07 13.69 1.35
N ASN A 38 -2.25 14.22 2.26
CA ASN A 38 -2.50 14.09 3.70
C ASN A 38 -3.78 14.80 4.11
N ARG A 39 -4.02 16.01 3.61
CA ARG A 39 -5.26 16.75 3.90
C ARG A 39 -6.49 16.00 3.42
N TYR A 40 -6.42 15.37 2.24
CA TYR A 40 -7.51 14.54 1.74
C TYR A 40 -7.84 13.39 2.70
N PHE A 41 -6.86 12.58 3.08
CA PHE A 41 -7.11 11.46 4.02
C PHE A 41 -7.51 11.95 5.42
N ALA A 42 -6.94 13.06 5.91
CA ALA A 42 -7.36 13.67 7.16
C ALA A 42 -8.82 14.11 7.13
N SER A 43 -9.30 14.67 6.00
CA SER A 43 -10.72 15.04 5.83
C SER A 43 -11.67 13.84 5.86
N LEU A 44 -11.17 12.64 5.54
CA LEU A 44 -11.87 11.37 5.67
C LEU A 44 -11.73 10.74 7.07
N GLY A 45 -11.06 11.41 8.01
CA GLY A 45 -10.86 10.94 9.38
C GLY A 45 -9.75 9.90 9.52
N TYR A 46 -8.81 9.82 8.59
CA TYR A 46 -7.59 9.02 8.78
C TYR A 46 -6.61 9.79 9.67
N THR A 47 -6.02 9.10 10.63
CA THR A 47 -5.10 9.65 11.62
C THR A 47 -3.81 8.85 11.65
N ASN A 48 -2.73 9.43 12.17
CA ASN A 48 -1.44 8.75 12.36
C ASN A 48 -0.84 8.19 11.06
N ILE A 49 -0.99 8.91 9.96
CA ILE A 49 -0.39 8.57 8.66
C ILE A 49 0.36 9.76 8.07
N ASN A 50 1.30 9.46 7.18
CA ASN A 50 1.92 10.41 6.26
C ASN A 50 2.05 9.75 4.88
N VAL A 51 1.40 10.33 3.88
CA VAL A 51 1.27 9.77 2.52
C VAL A 51 1.55 10.81 1.45
N ASN A 52 2.35 11.84 1.78
CA ASN A 52 2.66 12.97 0.90
C ASN A 52 4.01 12.83 0.17
N LYS A 53 4.75 11.73 0.35
CA LYS A 53 6.03 11.51 -0.33
C LYS A 53 5.88 10.50 -1.47
N LYS A 54 6.72 10.66 -2.49
CA LYS A 54 6.84 9.70 -3.59
C LYS A 54 7.62 8.44 -3.16
N PRO A 55 7.33 7.27 -3.76
CA PRO A 55 8.15 6.07 -3.57
C PRO A 55 9.41 6.14 -4.45
N TRP A 56 10.61 6.01 -3.89
CA TRP A 56 11.85 6.17 -4.66
C TRP A 56 12.50 4.83 -4.98
N CYS A 57 12.97 4.68 -6.22
CA CYS A 57 13.78 3.54 -6.65
C CYS A 57 15.29 3.86 -6.45
N GLU A 58 15.74 5.05 -6.85
CA GLU A 58 17.14 5.52 -6.73
C GLU A 58 17.33 6.58 -5.61
N GLY A 59 16.33 6.75 -4.75
CA GLY A 59 16.31 7.76 -3.68
C GLY A 59 15.79 9.15 -4.13
N PRO A 60 15.45 10.02 -3.15
CA PRO A 60 15.00 11.39 -3.42
C PRO A 60 16.17 12.30 -3.85
N TYR A 61 15.87 13.34 -4.64
CA TYR A 61 16.84 14.34 -5.10
C TYR A 61 16.30 15.77 -4.97
N GLY A 62 17.22 16.73 -4.83
CA GLY A 62 16.95 18.17 -4.88
C GLY A 62 15.88 18.59 -3.87
N ARG A 63 14.83 19.26 -4.34
CA ARG A 63 13.77 19.77 -3.45
C ARG A 63 13.03 18.67 -2.66
N GLU A 64 13.01 17.43 -3.16
CA GLU A 64 12.42 16.30 -2.43
C GLU A 64 13.26 15.98 -1.18
N THR A 65 14.58 15.91 -1.33
CA THR A 65 15.54 15.75 -0.21
C THR A 65 15.49 16.95 0.73
N GLN A 66 15.47 18.17 0.18
CA GLN A 66 15.34 19.40 0.95
C GLN A 66 14.09 19.38 1.83
N ALA A 67 12.94 18.97 1.28
CA ALA A 67 11.68 18.87 2.00
C ALA A 67 11.65 17.74 3.05
N ILE A 68 12.31 16.60 2.79
CA ILE A 68 12.47 15.50 3.78
C ILE A 68 13.26 15.97 5.00
N ASN A 69 14.31 16.77 4.77
CA ASN A 69 15.16 17.28 5.84
C ASN A 69 14.48 18.41 6.63
N THR A 70 13.75 19.29 5.93
CA THR A 70 13.15 20.51 6.50
C THR A 70 11.83 20.24 7.22
N PHE A 71 10.93 19.43 6.64
CA PHE A 71 9.57 19.23 7.17
C PHE A 71 9.40 17.83 7.77
N LYS A 72 8.66 17.76 8.88
CA LYS A 72 8.33 16.49 9.56
C LYS A 72 6.84 16.14 9.43
N PRO A 73 6.49 14.85 9.36
CA PRO A 73 7.39 13.69 9.23
C PRO A 73 8.08 13.64 7.85
N GLY A 74 9.36 13.25 7.85
CA GLY A 74 10.20 13.26 6.65
C GLY A 74 9.94 12.08 5.69
N ARG A 75 9.33 11.00 6.17
CA ARG A 75 9.06 9.78 5.39
C ARG A 75 7.59 9.44 5.41
N ASN A 76 7.12 8.68 4.41
CA ASN A 76 5.79 8.10 4.47
C ASN A 76 5.66 7.17 5.68
N LEU A 77 4.48 7.18 6.30
CA LEU A 77 4.12 6.39 7.46
C LEU A 77 2.67 5.92 7.30
N LEU A 78 2.44 4.63 7.50
CA LEU A 78 1.12 4.02 7.45
C LEU A 78 0.96 3.09 8.65
N THR A 79 -0.29 2.85 9.05
CA THR A 79 -0.66 1.82 10.02
C THR A 79 -1.42 0.70 9.33
N SER A 80 -1.36 -0.51 9.90
CA SER A 80 -2.15 -1.65 9.43
C SER A 80 -3.64 -1.35 9.42
N GLU A 81 -4.12 -0.61 10.42
CA GLU A 81 -5.52 -0.23 10.61
C GLU A 81 -5.98 0.75 9.54
N ALA A 82 -5.20 1.78 9.23
CA ALA A 82 -5.52 2.72 8.17
C ALA A 82 -5.58 2.02 6.81
N THR A 83 -4.61 1.15 6.52
CA THR A 83 -4.59 0.39 5.27
C THR A 83 -5.74 -0.63 5.20
N ALA A 84 -6.06 -1.32 6.29
CA ALA A 84 -7.17 -2.26 6.36
C ALA A 84 -8.52 -1.56 6.17
N ARG A 85 -8.69 -0.37 6.78
CA ARG A 85 -9.85 0.49 6.60
C ARG A 85 -10.00 0.90 5.13
N LEU A 86 -8.94 1.42 4.50
CA LEU A 86 -9.00 1.82 3.10
C LEU A 86 -9.37 0.66 2.18
N LEU A 87 -8.76 -0.51 2.40
CA LEU A 87 -9.06 -1.69 1.60
C LEU A 87 -10.51 -2.15 1.81
N THR A 88 -11.02 -2.08 3.04
CA THR A 88 -12.43 -2.37 3.35
C THR A 88 -13.38 -1.37 2.66
N GLU A 89 -13.05 -0.08 2.67
CA GLU A 89 -13.81 0.95 1.97
C GLU A 89 -13.81 0.74 0.45
N ILE A 90 -12.69 0.27 -0.14
CA ILE A 90 -12.64 -0.11 -1.56
C ILE A 90 -13.54 -1.31 -1.83
N VAL A 91 -13.36 -2.41 -1.08
CA VAL A 91 -14.12 -3.65 -1.28
C VAL A 91 -15.63 -3.43 -1.12
N THR A 92 -16.03 -2.54 -0.21
CA THR A 92 -17.45 -2.23 0.06
C THR A 92 -18.01 -1.10 -0.82
N GLY A 93 -17.22 -0.55 -1.75
CA GLY A 93 -17.67 0.48 -2.69
C GLY A 93 -17.79 1.89 -2.12
N LYS A 94 -17.16 2.15 -0.96
CA LYS A 94 -17.32 3.36 -0.14
C LYS A 94 -16.12 4.32 -0.16
N ALA A 95 -14.98 3.95 -0.76
CA ALA A 95 -13.76 4.78 -0.72
C ALA A 95 -13.87 6.09 -1.52
N VAL A 96 -14.41 6.03 -2.75
CA VAL A 96 -14.55 7.22 -3.63
C VAL A 96 -15.93 7.24 -4.30
N SER A 97 -16.22 6.19 -5.08
CA SER A 97 -17.54 5.89 -5.63
C SER A 97 -17.60 4.41 -5.96
N ALA A 98 -18.80 3.83 -6.03
CA ALA A 98 -18.96 2.41 -6.34
C ALA A 98 -18.25 2.01 -7.65
N LYS A 99 -18.37 2.83 -8.71
CA LYS A 99 -17.69 2.60 -9.99
C LYS A 99 -16.17 2.60 -9.86
N ARG A 100 -15.58 3.62 -9.22
CA ARG A 100 -14.12 3.71 -9.04
C ARG A 100 -13.58 2.61 -8.14
N CYS A 101 -14.36 2.18 -7.14
CA CYS A 101 -14.01 1.06 -6.29
C CYS A 101 -13.99 -0.25 -7.07
N ALA A 102 -14.97 -0.49 -7.95
CA ALA A 102 -14.95 -1.65 -8.84
C ALA A 102 -13.74 -1.64 -9.78
N GLU A 103 -13.41 -0.50 -10.38
CA GLU A 103 -12.19 -0.33 -11.19
C GLU A 103 -10.92 -0.65 -10.38
N MET A 104 -10.85 -0.20 -9.13
CA MET A 104 -9.73 -0.50 -8.23
C MET A 104 -9.66 -1.99 -7.87
N MET A 105 -10.80 -2.65 -7.68
CA MET A 105 -10.86 -4.10 -7.43
C MET A 105 -10.32 -4.89 -8.62
N GLU A 106 -10.57 -4.47 -9.86
CA GLU A 106 -9.96 -5.13 -11.03
C GLU A 106 -8.43 -4.98 -11.05
N LEU A 107 -7.89 -3.82 -10.64
CA LEU A 107 -6.44 -3.59 -10.55
C LEU A 107 -5.76 -4.38 -9.41
N LEU A 108 -6.49 -4.62 -8.32
CA LEU A 108 -5.96 -5.33 -7.15
C LEU A 108 -6.05 -6.85 -7.30
N LYS A 109 -6.91 -7.36 -8.19
CA LYS A 109 -7.15 -8.78 -8.40
C LYS A 109 -5.86 -9.52 -8.79
N ARG A 110 -5.66 -10.68 -8.17
CA ARG A 110 -4.50 -11.55 -8.43
C ARG A 110 -4.96 -12.90 -8.96
N ASP A 111 -4.48 -13.24 -10.15
CA ASP A 111 -4.70 -14.55 -10.75
C ASP A 111 -3.74 -15.57 -10.15
N ARG A 112 -4.30 -16.62 -9.54
CA ARG A 112 -3.55 -17.68 -8.84
C ARG A 112 -3.36 -19.01 -9.58
N PRO A 113 -3.85 -19.27 -10.81
CA PRO A 113 -3.42 -20.46 -11.54
C PRO A 113 -2.02 -20.24 -12.13
N GLY A 114 -1.12 -21.21 -11.94
CA GLY A 114 0.21 -21.23 -12.56
C GLY A 114 1.36 -21.26 -11.56
N LYS A 115 2.57 -20.97 -12.04
CA LYS A 115 3.77 -20.76 -11.23
C LYS A 115 4.35 -19.39 -11.59
N ALA A 116 4.70 -18.60 -10.59
CA ALA A 116 5.51 -17.41 -10.80
C ALA A 116 6.98 -17.78 -10.99
N SER A 117 7.64 -17.12 -11.93
CA SER A 117 9.10 -17.12 -12.05
C SER A 117 9.76 -16.05 -11.15
N ASP A 118 9.01 -15.00 -10.82
CA ASP A 118 9.44 -13.91 -9.95
C ASP A 118 9.09 -14.24 -8.48
N PRO A 119 10.07 -14.34 -7.57
CA PRO A 119 9.80 -14.60 -6.16
C PRO A 119 9.08 -13.44 -5.45
N ASP A 120 9.00 -12.25 -6.04
CA ASP A 120 8.24 -11.09 -5.56
C ASP A 120 6.87 -10.92 -6.27
N ASP A 121 6.43 -11.94 -7.00
CA ASP A 121 5.07 -12.01 -7.53
C ASP A 121 4.02 -11.97 -6.41
N GLN A 122 3.04 -11.08 -6.55
CA GLN A 122 2.04 -10.82 -5.51
C GLN A 122 0.93 -11.88 -5.47
N ALA A 123 0.79 -12.71 -6.51
CA ALA A 123 -0.20 -13.78 -6.54
C ALA A 123 0.31 -15.07 -5.89
N HIS A 124 1.63 -15.33 -5.98
CA HIS A 124 2.28 -16.56 -5.52
C HIS A 124 3.22 -16.35 -4.32
N GLY A 125 3.62 -15.11 -4.02
CA GLY A 125 4.34 -14.70 -2.81
C GLY A 125 3.43 -14.07 -1.75
N PHE A 126 4.02 -13.55 -0.68
CA PHE A 126 3.31 -12.80 0.40
C PHE A 126 2.09 -13.57 0.95
N ILE A 127 0.92 -12.92 1.08
CA ILE A 127 -0.31 -13.58 1.56
C ILE A 127 -0.74 -14.68 0.58
N GLY A 128 -0.57 -14.47 -0.73
CA GLY A 128 -1.00 -15.39 -1.78
C GLY A 128 -0.36 -16.78 -1.70
N ALA A 129 0.86 -16.87 -1.17
CA ALA A 129 1.59 -18.13 -0.97
C ALA A 129 0.91 -19.08 0.06
N ALA A 130 0.12 -18.52 0.98
CA ALA A 130 -0.47 -19.27 2.08
C ALA A 130 -1.91 -19.74 1.82
N LEU A 131 -2.59 -19.14 0.83
CA LEU A 131 -4.00 -19.36 0.62
C LEU A 131 -4.28 -20.72 -0.06
N PRO A 132 -5.37 -21.42 0.31
CA PRO A 132 -5.71 -22.69 -0.31
C PRO A 132 -6.12 -22.52 -1.79
N PRO A 133 -6.14 -23.60 -2.58
CA PRO A 133 -6.73 -23.61 -3.92
C PRO A 133 -8.19 -23.10 -3.91
N GLY A 134 -8.58 -22.35 -4.92
CA GLY A 134 -9.92 -21.76 -5.03
C GLY A 134 -10.15 -20.48 -4.23
N ALA A 135 -9.23 -20.08 -3.34
CA ALA A 135 -9.31 -18.78 -2.69
C ALA A 135 -9.03 -17.66 -3.69
N LYS A 136 -9.84 -16.59 -3.62
CA LYS A 136 -9.68 -15.38 -4.42
C LYS A 136 -8.89 -14.34 -3.63
N LEU A 137 -8.07 -13.57 -4.34
CA LEU A 137 -7.12 -12.63 -3.74
C LEU A 137 -7.17 -11.29 -4.48
N TRP A 138 -7.29 -10.22 -3.69
CA TRP A 138 -7.04 -8.85 -4.12
C TRP A 138 -5.98 -8.28 -3.19
N SER A 139 -4.82 -7.92 -3.70
CA SER A 139 -3.69 -7.55 -2.84
C SER A 139 -2.83 -6.43 -3.39
N LYS A 140 -2.08 -5.79 -2.49
CA LYS A 140 -0.99 -4.89 -2.84
C LYS A 140 0.18 -5.10 -1.87
N ALA A 141 1.27 -5.64 -2.39
CA ALA A 141 2.53 -5.74 -1.67
C ALA A 141 3.37 -4.46 -1.79
N GLY A 142 4.25 -4.26 -0.81
CA GLY A 142 5.27 -3.20 -0.84
C GLY A 142 6.48 -3.62 -0.03
N TRP A 143 7.68 -3.35 -0.54
CA TRP A 143 8.91 -3.66 0.17
C TRP A 143 9.98 -2.61 -0.12
N THR A 144 10.93 -2.52 0.80
CA THR A 144 12.16 -1.72 0.70
C THR A 144 13.33 -2.61 1.13
N SER A 145 14.53 -2.03 1.28
CA SER A 145 15.65 -2.72 1.92
C SER A 145 15.43 -2.99 3.42
N GLU A 146 14.46 -2.33 4.07
CA GLU A 146 14.21 -2.43 5.50
C GLU A 146 12.86 -3.08 5.84
N THR A 147 11.89 -2.99 4.95
CA THR A 147 10.50 -3.38 5.21
C THR A 147 9.94 -4.33 4.19
N ARG A 148 9.02 -5.21 4.63
CA ARG A 148 8.21 -6.06 3.74
C ARG A 148 6.76 -6.06 4.22
N HIS A 149 5.85 -5.75 3.31
CA HIS A 149 4.45 -5.50 3.63
C HIS A 149 3.54 -6.18 2.63
N ASP A 150 2.35 -6.59 3.09
CA ASP A 150 1.24 -6.94 2.22
C ASP A 150 -0.10 -6.54 2.83
N ALA A 151 -1.03 -6.18 1.97
CA ALA A 151 -2.41 -5.83 2.31
C ALA A 151 -3.34 -6.52 1.32
N ALA A 152 -4.24 -7.35 1.83
CA ALA A 152 -5.09 -8.17 0.99
C ALA A 152 -6.53 -8.28 1.49
N TYR A 153 -7.46 -8.35 0.54
CA TYR A 153 -8.80 -8.88 0.73
C TYR A 153 -8.84 -10.29 0.15
N VAL A 154 -9.38 -11.23 0.93
CA VAL A 154 -9.38 -12.65 0.64
C VAL A 154 -10.79 -13.19 0.73
N GLU A 155 -11.19 -14.00 -0.26
CA GLU A 155 -12.37 -14.86 -0.18
C GLU A 155 -11.93 -16.32 -0.21
N LEU A 156 -12.22 -17.07 0.86
CA LEU A 156 -11.93 -18.50 0.95
C LEU A 156 -12.99 -19.34 0.23
N PRO A 157 -12.67 -20.59 -0.20
CA PRO A 157 -13.64 -21.48 -0.84
C PRO A 157 -14.90 -21.76 0.00
N GLY A 158 -14.77 -21.78 1.33
CA GLY A 158 -15.89 -21.93 2.27
C GLY A 158 -16.78 -20.67 2.42
N GLY A 159 -16.51 -19.62 1.65
CA GLY A 159 -17.30 -18.38 1.65
C GLY A 159 -16.88 -17.36 2.70
N ALA A 160 -15.95 -17.69 3.60
CA ALA A 160 -15.37 -16.71 4.53
C ALA A 160 -14.62 -15.61 3.77
N LYS A 161 -14.74 -14.37 4.27
CA LYS A 161 -14.17 -13.17 3.66
C LYS A 161 -13.48 -12.34 4.72
N PHE A 162 -12.27 -11.86 4.45
CA PHE A 162 -11.54 -11.04 5.41
C PHE A 162 -10.53 -10.11 4.71
N VAL A 163 -10.16 -9.05 5.42
CA VAL A 163 -9.02 -8.19 5.10
C VAL A 163 -7.88 -8.52 6.04
N LEU A 164 -6.68 -8.73 5.50
CA LEU A 164 -5.45 -8.95 6.26
C LEU A 164 -4.39 -7.96 5.80
N VAL A 165 -3.82 -7.23 6.75
CA VAL A 165 -2.70 -6.31 6.51
C VAL A 165 -1.56 -6.69 7.45
N THR A 166 -0.38 -6.92 6.91
CA THR A 166 0.81 -7.28 7.67
C THR A 166 1.97 -6.38 7.28
N PHE A 167 2.48 -5.62 8.24
CA PHE A 167 3.67 -4.78 8.08
C PHE A 167 4.83 -5.33 8.91
N THR A 168 6.02 -5.48 8.30
CA THR A 168 7.26 -5.81 9.00
C THR A 168 8.32 -4.71 8.81
N ALA A 169 9.17 -4.51 9.81
CA ALA A 169 10.32 -3.62 9.76
C ALA A 169 11.55 -4.34 10.31
N GLY A 170 12.71 -4.15 9.68
CA GLY A 170 13.94 -4.90 9.99
C GLY A 170 13.98 -6.33 9.44
N HIS A 171 12.96 -6.74 8.67
CA HIS A 171 12.77 -8.11 8.19
C HIS A 171 12.46 -8.15 6.68
N ALA A 172 13.12 -7.30 5.89
CA ALA A 172 12.87 -7.17 4.45
C ALA A 172 13.08 -8.50 3.68
N ASP A 173 14.10 -9.27 4.07
CA ASP A 173 14.49 -10.52 3.41
C ASP A 173 13.78 -11.76 3.99
N GLU A 174 13.03 -11.61 5.09
CA GLU A 174 12.29 -12.71 5.73
C GLU A 174 10.96 -12.97 5.03
N ARG A 175 11.03 -13.63 3.87
CA ARG A 175 9.88 -13.94 3.01
C ARG A 175 8.84 -14.85 3.67
N GLY A 176 9.18 -15.54 4.75
CA GLY A 176 8.31 -16.50 5.45
C GLY A 176 7.33 -15.90 6.45
N ILE A 177 7.54 -14.66 6.92
CA ILE A 177 6.70 -14.07 7.98
C ILE A 177 5.25 -13.89 7.50
N ILE A 178 5.07 -13.19 6.38
CA ILE A 178 3.73 -12.84 5.85
C ILE A 178 2.93 -14.10 5.48
N PRO A 179 3.47 -15.09 4.73
CA PRO A 179 2.76 -16.33 4.47
C PRO A 179 2.39 -17.11 5.73
N SER A 180 3.27 -17.13 6.74
CA SER A 180 3.01 -17.85 8.00
C SER A 180 1.81 -17.25 8.74
N ILE A 181 1.79 -15.92 8.89
CA ILE A 181 0.66 -15.21 9.50
C ILE A 181 -0.64 -15.44 8.72
N ALA A 182 -0.57 -15.31 7.38
CA ALA A 182 -1.73 -15.51 6.52
C ALA A 182 -2.32 -16.92 6.63
N ARG A 183 -1.46 -17.95 6.73
CA ARG A 183 -1.88 -19.34 6.92
C ARG A 183 -2.63 -19.53 8.24
N THR A 184 -2.04 -19.08 9.34
CA THR A 184 -2.64 -19.19 10.67
C THR A 184 -4.01 -18.50 10.74
N ILE A 185 -4.14 -17.30 10.16
CA ILE A 185 -5.40 -16.57 10.13
C ILE A 185 -6.44 -17.28 9.24
N ALA A 186 -6.05 -17.73 8.05
CA ALA A 186 -6.97 -18.41 7.13
C ALA A 186 -7.50 -19.73 7.72
N GLU A 187 -6.64 -20.54 8.34
CA GLU A 187 -7.01 -21.79 9.02
C GLU A 187 -7.89 -21.52 10.26
N GLY A 188 -7.56 -20.50 11.05
CA GLY A 188 -8.36 -20.09 12.20
C GLY A 188 -9.77 -19.63 11.81
N ILE A 189 -9.90 -18.83 10.75
CA ILE A 189 -11.20 -18.39 10.24
C ILE A 189 -11.99 -19.56 9.65
N ALA A 190 -11.34 -20.45 8.89
CA ALA A 190 -12.01 -21.59 8.29
C ALA A 190 -12.53 -22.59 9.33
N SER A 191 -11.80 -22.78 10.44
CA SER A 191 -12.22 -23.68 11.53
C SER A 191 -13.28 -23.07 12.46
N ALA A 192 -13.43 -21.75 12.47
CA ALA A 192 -14.45 -21.04 13.25
C ALA A 192 -15.81 -20.92 12.54
N GLN A 193 -15.93 -21.35 11.27
CA GLN A 193 -17.22 -21.42 10.60
C GLN A 193 -18.02 -22.63 11.12
N PRO A 194 -19.28 -22.44 11.53
CA PRO A 194 -20.15 -23.51 12.04
C PRO A 194 -20.54 -24.54 10.96
#